data_AF-A0A520PIP7-F1
#
_entry.id   AF-A0A520PIP7-F1
#
_cell.length_a   1.000
_cell.length_b   1.000
_cell.length_c   1.000
_cell.angle_alpha   90.00
_cell.angle_beta   90.00
_cell.angle_gamma   90.00
#
_symmetry.space_group_name_H-M   'P 1'
#
loop_
_entity.id
_entity.type
_entity.pdbx_description
1 polymer ?
#
loop_
_entity_poly.entity_id
_entity_poly.type
_entity_poly.pdbx_seq_one_letter_code
_entity_poly.pdbx_strand_id
1 'polypeptide(L)'
;MNIPFKPISSVPLSKADFVSKQTVRWCPGCGDYAILANIQKVMPELDIPKENIVFISGIGCSSRFPYYMDTYGMHTIHGRAPAFATG
;
A
#
# COMPACT_ATOMS: atom_id res chain seq x y z
N MET A 1 12.31 14.28 17.25
CA MET A 1 12.07 12.99 16.57
C MET A 1 12.85 13.04 15.26
N ASN A 2 14.14 12.69 15.29
CA ASN A 2 14.99 12.72 14.09
C ASN A 2 14.56 11.58 13.19
N ILE A 3 13.94 11.90 12.05
CA ILE A 3 13.62 10.89 11.04
C ILE A 3 14.98 10.42 10.48
N PRO A 4 15.37 9.15 10.68
CA PRO A 4 16.58 8.62 10.07
C PRO A 4 16.42 8.73 8.55
N PHE A 5 17.53 9.02 7.87
CA PHE A 5 17.68 9.17 6.42
C PHE A 5 16.56 8.48 5.62
N LYS A 6 15.66 9.26 5.01
CA LYS A 6 14.61 8.74 4.14
C LYS A 6 15.28 8.17 2.88
N PRO A 7 15.18 6.86 2.58
CA PRO A 7 15.74 6.31 1.36
C PRO A 7 15.00 6.92 0.17
N ILE A 8 15.77 7.49 -0.76
CA ILE A 8 15.27 8.14 -1.98
C ILE A 8 15.37 7.15 -3.13
N SER A 9 14.39 7.16 -4.03
CA SER A 9 14.44 6.33 -5.23
C SER A 9 15.54 6.81 -6.18
N SER A 10 16.35 5.87 -6.70
CA SER A 10 17.33 6.18 -7.75
C SER A 10 16.71 6.30 -9.15
N VAL A 11 15.44 5.90 -9.29
CA VAL A 11 14.68 5.91 -10.54
C VAL A 11 13.36 6.67 -10.32
N PRO A 12 12.91 7.51 -11.28
CA PRO A 12 11.62 8.16 -11.19
C PRO A 12 10.49 7.14 -11.06
N LEU A 13 9.66 7.30 -10.02
CA LEU A 13 8.50 6.44 -9.79
C LEU A 13 7.25 7.03 -10.46
N SER A 14 6.33 6.17 -10.85
CA SER A 14 5.05 6.52 -11.44
C SER A 14 3.91 5.76 -10.74
N LYS A 15 2.66 6.20 -10.97
CA LYS A 15 1.48 5.50 -10.44
C LYS A 15 1.48 4.02 -10.83
N ALA A 16 1.88 3.71 -12.07
CA ALA A 16 1.87 2.35 -12.61
C ALA A 16 2.78 1.42 -11.79
N ASP A 17 3.86 1.94 -11.21
CA ASP A 17 4.78 1.16 -10.39
C ASP A 17 4.16 0.67 -9.09
N PHE A 18 3.05 1.27 -8.64
CA PHE A 18 2.34 0.89 -7.40
C PHE A 18 1.08 0.07 -7.66
N VAL A 19 0.73 -0.19 -8.91
CA VAL A 19 -0.45 -0.99 -9.29
C VAL A 19 -0.04 -2.46 -9.40
N SER A 20 -0.63 -3.32 -8.56
CA SER A 20 -0.38 -4.76 -8.67
C SER A 20 -1.09 -5.38 -9.87
N LYS A 21 -0.63 -6.56 -10.29
CA LYS A 21 -1.26 -7.36 -11.36
C LYS A 21 -2.53 -8.08 -10.91
N GLN A 22 -2.93 -7.95 -9.64
CA GLN A 22 -4.08 -8.66 -9.10
C GLN A 22 -5.38 -7.95 -9.46
N THR A 23 -6.37 -8.73 -9.90
CA THR A 23 -7.71 -8.19 -10.15
C THR A 23 -8.38 -7.76 -8.84
N VAL A 24 -8.88 -6.52 -8.81
CA VAL A 24 -9.63 -5.99 -7.67
C VAL A 24 -10.98 -6.69 -7.57
N ARG A 25 -11.30 -7.21 -6.37
CA ARG A 25 -12.49 -8.04 -6.10
C ARG A 25 -13.57 -7.33 -5.29
N TRP A 26 -13.53 -5.99 -5.24
CA TRP A 26 -14.57 -5.20 -4.59
C TRP A 26 -15.83 -5.12 -5.47
N CYS A 27 -16.97 -4.88 -4.85
CA CYS A 27 -18.23 -4.72 -5.57
C CYS A 27 -18.19 -3.48 -6.47
N PRO A 28 -18.88 -3.48 -7.63
CA PRO A 28 -19.05 -2.28 -8.44
C PRO A 28 -19.62 -1.12 -7.61
N GLY A 29 -18.99 0.06 -7.69
CA GLY A 29 -19.37 1.23 -6.90
C GLY A 29 -18.81 1.29 -5.47
N CYS A 30 -17.98 0.33 -5.06
CA CYS A 30 -17.33 0.37 -3.74
C CYS A 30 -16.38 1.59 -3.61
N GLY A 31 -16.44 2.29 -2.47
CA GLY A 31 -15.58 3.44 -2.19
C GLY A 31 -14.08 3.10 -2.09
N ASP A 32 -13.73 1.84 -1.78
CA ASP A 32 -12.34 1.39 -1.68
C ASP A 32 -11.56 1.58 -3.01
N TYR A 33 -12.25 1.55 -4.16
CA TYR A 33 -11.64 1.87 -5.45
C TYR A 33 -11.07 3.29 -5.49
N ALA A 34 -11.80 4.26 -4.93
CA ALA A 34 -11.34 5.65 -4.89
C ALA A 34 -10.14 5.78 -3.95
N ILE A 35 -10.15 5.09 -2.81
CA ILE A 35 -9.01 5.09 -1.86
C ILE A 35 -7.78 4.49 -2.54
N LEU A 36 -7.89 3.33 -3.17
CA LEU A 36 -6.79 2.67 -3.87
C LEU A 36 -6.21 3.55 -4.98
N ALA A 37 -7.05 4.12 -5.84
CA ALA A 37 -6.60 4.95 -6.95
C ALA A 37 -5.87 6.22 -6.49
N ASN A 38 -6.32 6.83 -5.38
CA ASN A 38 -5.67 8.01 -4.81
C ASN A 38 -4.35 7.65 -4.12
N ILE A 39 -4.30 6.57 -3.34
CA ILE A 39 -3.04 6.12 -2.73
C ILE A 39 -1.99 5.84 -3.81
N GLN A 40 -2.31 5.03 -4.82
CA GLN A 40 -1.40 4.74 -5.94
C GLN A 40 -0.94 6.01 -6.68
N LYS A 41 -1.79 7.05 -6.73
CA LYS A 41 -1.44 8.34 -7.35
C LYS A 41 -0.41 9.12 -6.52
N VAL A 42 -0.52 9.13 -5.19
CA VAL A 42 0.36 9.92 -4.31
C VAL A 42 1.65 9.19 -3.94
N MET A 43 1.68 7.86 -4.02
CA MET A 43 2.89 7.09 -3.66
C MET A 43 4.17 7.55 -4.40
N PRO A 44 4.16 7.86 -5.70
CA PRO A 44 5.35 8.38 -6.40
C PRO A 44 5.86 9.71 -5.85
N GLU A 45 4.97 10.56 -5.34
CA GLU A 45 5.33 11.88 -4.78
C GLU A 45 6.12 11.75 -3.47
N LEU A 46 6.03 10.58 -2.82
CA LEU A 46 6.84 10.28 -1.64
C LEU A 46 8.30 10.02 -1.98
N ASP A 47 8.64 9.66 -3.22
CA ASP A 47 10.02 9.37 -3.63
C ASP A 47 10.74 8.36 -2.70
N ILE A 48 10.00 7.33 -2.27
CA ILE A 48 10.52 6.21 -1.47
C ILE A 48 10.54 4.96 -2.36
N PRO A 49 11.66 4.21 -2.41
CA PRO A 49 11.70 2.93 -3.11
C PRO A 49 10.59 1.98 -2.63
N LYS A 50 9.96 1.24 -3.56
CA LYS A 50 8.80 0.37 -3.26
C LYS A 50 9.12 -0.73 -2.26
N GLU A 51 10.35 -1.23 -2.31
CA GLU A 51 10.93 -2.21 -1.40
C GLU A 51 11.06 -1.68 0.05
N ASN A 52 10.98 -0.37 0.25
CA ASN A 52 10.99 0.28 1.57
C ASN A 52 9.59 0.70 2.03
N ILE A 53 8.53 0.25 1.34
CA ILE A 53 7.14 0.53 1.69
C ILE A 53 6.44 -0.80 2.00
N VAL A 54 5.68 -0.82 3.09
CA VAL A 54 4.86 -1.96 3.49
C VAL A 54 3.42 -1.53 3.77
N PHE A 55 2.45 -2.22 3.17
CA PHE A 55 1.03 -2.10 3.52
C PHE A 55 0.60 -3.26 4.40
N ILE A 56 0.13 -2.98 5.61
CA ILE A 56 -0.31 -3.99 6.57
C ILE A 56 -1.81 -3.83 6.82
N SER A 57 -2.57 -4.91 6.67
CA SER A 57 -4.02 -4.91 6.83
C SER A 57 -4.53 -6.05 7.71
N GLY A 58 -5.79 -5.92 8.17
CA GLY A 58 -6.47 -6.92 9.02
C GLY A 58 -7.31 -7.89 8.19
N ILE A 59 -8.58 -8.11 8.56
CA ILE A 59 -9.55 -8.91 7.76
C ILE A 59 -10.78 -8.06 7.45
N GLY A 60 -11.21 -8.04 6.19
CA GLY A 60 -12.34 -7.25 5.69
C GLY A 60 -12.20 -6.97 4.19
N CYS A 61 -13.21 -6.33 3.58
CA CYS A 61 -13.13 -5.90 2.18
C CYS A 61 -11.95 -4.94 1.98
N SER A 62 -11.89 -3.89 2.80
CA SER A 62 -10.78 -2.93 2.81
C SER A 62 -9.43 -3.61 3.02
N SER A 63 -9.36 -4.64 3.85
CA SER A 63 -8.11 -5.33 4.16
C SER A 63 -7.50 -6.11 3.00
N ARG A 64 -8.18 -6.22 1.86
CA ARG A 64 -7.55 -6.72 0.63
C ARG A 64 -6.54 -5.73 0.03
N PHE A 65 -6.45 -4.51 0.55
CA PHE A 65 -5.59 -3.44 0.05
C PHE A 65 -4.15 -3.85 -0.29
N PRO A 66 -3.41 -4.60 0.55
CA PRO A 66 -2.02 -4.96 0.24
C PRO A 66 -1.88 -5.84 -1.01
N TYR A 67 -2.93 -6.57 -1.42
CA TYR A 67 -2.88 -7.32 -2.68
C TYR A 67 -2.92 -6.43 -3.92
N TYR A 68 -3.36 -5.18 -3.78
CA TYR A 68 -3.56 -4.23 -4.88
C TYR A 68 -2.45 -3.18 -4.98
N MET A 69 -1.45 -3.27 -4.11
CA MET A 69 -0.25 -2.45 -4.10
C MET A 69 0.95 -3.30 -4.53
N ASP A 70 1.76 -2.80 -5.47
CA ASP A 70 3.00 -3.48 -5.89
C ASP A 70 4.19 -3.08 -4.98
N THR A 71 4.07 -3.44 -3.70
CA THR A 71 5.06 -3.20 -2.63
C THR A 71 5.13 -4.43 -1.72
N TYR A 72 5.93 -4.40 -0.64
CA TYR A 72 5.72 -5.38 0.43
C TYR A 72 4.33 -5.20 1.05
N GLY A 73 3.74 -6.30 1.49
CA GLY A 73 2.40 -6.28 2.07
C GLY A 73 2.11 -7.48 2.95
N MET A 74 1.34 -7.25 4.02
CA MET A 74 0.90 -8.30 4.94
C MET A 74 -0.62 -8.21 5.14
N HIS A 75 -1.32 -9.31 4.86
CA HIS A 75 -2.72 -9.49 5.18
C HIS A 75 -2.81 -10.35 6.45
N THR A 76 -3.03 -9.68 7.58
CA THR A 76 -2.89 -10.27 8.92
C THR A 76 -4.24 -10.75 9.45
N ILE A 77 -4.34 -11.02 10.75
CA ILE A 77 -5.60 -11.46 11.38
C ILE A 77 -6.50 -10.27 11.76
N HIS A 78 -7.80 -10.56 11.91
CA HIS A 78 -8.82 -9.55 12.15
C HIS A 78 -8.49 -8.68 13.38
N GLY A 79 -8.48 -7.35 13.18
CA GLY A 79 -8.21 -6.39 14.25
C GLY A 79 -6.78 -6.41 14.81
N ARG A 80 -5.78 -6.98 14.10
CA ARG A 80 -4.38 -7.03 14.56
C ARG A 80 -3.35 -6.39 13.62
N ALA A 81 -3.78 -5.72 12.56
CA ALA A 81 -2.86 -5.01 11.66
C ALA A 81 -1.89 -4.07 12.41
N PRO A 82 -2.32 -3.27 13.41
CA PRO A 82 -1.40 -2.43 14.16
C PRO A 82 -0.35 -3.22 14.96
N ALA A 83 -0.72 -4.38 15.53
CA ALA A 83 0.21 -5.21 16.29
C ALA A 83 1.34 -5.76 15.42
N PHE A 84 1.04 -6.11 14.16
CA PHE A 84 2.06 -6.48 13.18
C PHE A 84 2.86 -5.26 12.70
N ALA A 85 2.20 -4.11 12.52
CA ALA A 85 2.88 -2.89 12.05
C ALA A 85 3.86 -2.29 13.05
N THR A 86 3.68 -2.55 14.35
CA THR A 86 4.61 -2.13 15.41
C THR A 86 5.75 -3.11 15.65
N GLY A 87 5.67 -4.32 15.09
CA GLY A 87 6.60 -5.42 15.36
C GLY A 87 7.89 -5.37 14.55
#